data_AF-A0A1E7H8P4-F1
#
_entry.id   AF-A0A1E7H8P4-F1
#
_cell.length_a   1.000
_cell.length_b   1.000
_cell.length_c   1.000
_cell.angle_alpha   90.00
_cell.angle_beta   90.00
_cell.angle_gamma   90.00
#
_symmetry.space_group_name_H-M   'P 1'
#
loop_
_entity.id
_entity.type
_entity.pdbx_description
1 polymer ?
#
loop_
_entity_poly.entity_id
_entity_poly.type
_entity_poly.pdbx_seq_one_letter_code
_entity_poly.pdbx_strand_id
1 'polypeptide(L)'
;MHWSKVIAKEIVDSRRETKQVIATGITPSGAIHVGNLREIIIGDAVHTALRDMDVDAKLIYIADTFDPLRRRYPFLPEDYETHVGKILTEIPDPEGCHLSYADHFLQPFLDSLELLEIEVEIYRADEMYKSGLYVDVIKEAFLRRDEIAQILEDVSGRQMSEDWTPFNPICDACGRITTAIVTD
;
A
#
# COMPACT_ATOMS: atom_id res chain seq x y z
N MET A 1 -27.08 -11.66 14.22
CA MET A 1 -25.64 -11.47 14.53
C MET A 1 -25.11 -10.43 13.55
N HIS A 2 -24.42 -9.39 14.01
CA HIS A 2 -23.84 -8.38 13.12
C HIS A 2 -22.76 -9.02 12.22
N TRP A 3 -22.62 -8.58 10.97
CA TRP A 3 -21.74 -9.23 9.98
C TRP A 3 -20.28 -9.29 10.43
N SER A 4 -19.79 -8.25 11.13
CA SER A 4 -18.40 -8.23 11.62
C SER A 4 -18.14 -9.30 12.68
N LYS A 5 -19.15 -9.64 13.50
CA LYS A 5 -19.06 -10.71 14.50
C LYS A 5 -19.08 -12.10 13.85
N VAL A 6 -19.76 -12.25 12.71
CA VAL A 6 -19.70 -13.49 11.91
C VAL A 6 -18.29 -13.68 11.37
N ILE A 7 -17.70 -12.65 10.76
CA ILE A 7 -16.32 -12.70 10.24
C ILE A 7 -15.31 -12.95 11.37
N ALA A 8 -15.41 -12.23 12.49
CA ALA A 8 -14.52 -12.43 13.63
C ALA A 8 -14.60 -13.86 14.18
N LYS A 9 -15.81 -14.43 14.25
CA LYS A 9 -16.00 -15.83 14.64
C LYS A 9 -15.36 -16.80 13.65
N GLU A 10 -15.53 -16.59 12.35
CA GLU A 10 -14.89 -17.42 11.32
C GLU A 10 -13.36 -17.36 11.42
N ILE A 11 -12.80 -16.17 11.68
CA ILE A 11 -11.35 -16.01 11.91
C ILE A 11 -10.90 -16.84 13.12
N VAL A 12 -11.58 -16.71 14.26
CA VAL A 12 -11.23 -17.45 15.48
C VAL A 12 -11.40 -18.97 15.31
N ASP A 13 -12.44 -19.40 14.61
CA ASP A 13 -12.71 -20.83 14.40
C ASP A 13 -11.74 -21.47 13.39
N SER A 14 -11.21 -20.70 12.43
CA SER A 14 -10.35 -21.19 11.34
C SER A 14 -8.85 -21.02 11.57
N ARG A 15 -8.44 -20.01 12.36
CA ARG A 15 -7.04 -19.67 12.59
C ARG A 15 -6.55 -20.18 13.94
N ARG A 16 -5.29 -20.61 14.00
CA ARG A 16 -4.67 -21.11 15.24
C ARG A 16 -3.89 -20.03 15.98
N GLU A 17 -3.66 -18.89 15.32
CA GLU A 17 -2.88 -17.78 15.81
C GLU A 17 -3.67 -17.01 16.87
N THR A 18 -3.03 -16.77 18.01
CA THR A 18 -3.61 -16.01 19.11
C THR A 18 -3.61 -14.51 18.86
N LYS A 19 -2.79 -14.05 17.91
CA LYS A 19 -2.70 -12.66 17.47
C LYS A 19 -3.22 -12.51 16.06
N GLN A 20 -4.04 -11.50 15.83
CA GLN A 20 -4.62 -11.20 14.53
C GLN A 20 -4.20 -9.81 14.07
N VAL A 21 -3.84 -9.69 12.79
CA VAL A 21 -3.54 -8.39 12.16
C VAL A 21 -4.52 -8.19 11.03
N ILE A 22 -5.30 -7.11 11.13
CA ILE A 22 -6.19 -6.64 10.08
C ILE A 22 -5.42 -5.57 9.35
N ALA A 23 -5.14 -5.81 8.07
CA ALA A 23 -4.39 -4.87 7.23
C ALA A 23 -5.33 -4.20 6.23
N THR A 24 -5.12 -2.90 6.06
CA THR A 24 -5.76 -2.05 5.06
C THR A 24 -4.68 -1.21 4.38
N GLY A 25 -4.91 -0.70 3.18
CA GLY A 25 -3.89 0.08 2.50
C GLY A 25 -4.36 0.78 1.23
N ILE A 26 -3.78 1.96 0.98
CA ILE A 26 -4.14 2.81 -0.16
C ILE A 26 -2.89 3.55 -0.65
N THR A 27 -2.78 3.68 -1.97
CA THR A 27 -1.87 4.62 -2.62
C THR A 27 -2.40 6.06 -2.57
N PRO A 28 -1.68 7.04 -1.97
CA PRO A 28 -2.07 8.46 -1.95
C PRO A 28 -1.77 9.15 -3.30
N SER A 29 -2.32 8.60 -4.40
CA SER A 29 -2.12 9.10 -5.77
C SER A 29 -3.04 10.26 -6.15
N GLY A 30 -3.90 10.70 -5.23
CA GLY A 30 -4.89 11.76 -5.38
C GLY A 30 -5.82 11.77 -4.17
N ALA A 31 -6.83 12.63 -4.17
CA ALA A 31 -7.75 12.78 -3.04
C ALA A 31 -8.39 11.43 -2.65
N ILE A 32 -8.20 11.03 -1.39
CA ILE A 32 -8.76 9.80 -0.83
C ILE A 32 -10.24 10.04 -0.53
N HIS A 33 -11.13 9.33 -1.22
CA HIS A 33 -12.57 9.55 -1.14
C HIS A 33 -13.27 8.54 -0.21
N VAL A 34 -14.57 8.73 0.07
CA VAL A 34 -15.36 7.85 0.95
C VAL A 34 -15.31 6.36 0.56
N GLY A 35 -15.14 6.04 -0.72
CA GLY A 35 -14.97 4.65 -1.17
C GLY A 35 -13.71 3.97 -0.62
N ASN A 36 -12.64 4.73 -0.41
CA ASN A 36 -11.40 4.26 0.21
C ASN A 36 -11.58 4.09 1.72
N LEU A 37 -12.27 5.04 2.36
CA LEU A 37 -12.59 4.97 3.79
C LEU A 37 -13.34 3.68 4.13
N ARG A 38 -14.18 3.18 3.23
CA ARG A 38 -14.92 1.92 3.41
C ARG A 38 -14.01 0.75 3.78
N GLU A 39 -12.82 0.64 3.20
CA GLU A 39 -11.88 -0.45 3.51
C GLU A 39 -11.47 -0.42 4.99
N ILE A 40 -11.10 0.76 5.50
CA ILE A 40 -10.72 0.94 6.90
C ILE A 40 -11.90 0.72 7.83
N ILE A 41 -13.07 1.25 7.52
CA ILE A 41 -14.28 1.04 8.34
C ILE A 41 -14.64 -0.44 8.44
N ILE A 42 -14.45 -1.21 7.37
CA ILE A 42 -14.65 -2.66 7.42
C ILE A 42 -13.59 -3.32 8.31
N GLY A 43 -12.33 -2.93 8.16
CA GLY A 43 -11.23 -3.44 8.96
C GLY A 43 -11.42 -3.15 10.46
N ASP A 44 -11.79 -1.92 10.81
CA ASP A 44 -12.10 -1.47 12.16
C ASP A 44 -13.28 -2.22 12.77
N ALA A 45 -14.37 -2.41 12.02
CA ALA A 45 -15.52 -3.17 12.52
C ALA A 45 -15.18 -4.64 12.82
N VAL A 46 -14.28 -5.26 12.05
CA VAL A 46 -13.78 -6.63 12.31
C VAL A 46 -12.77 -6.65 13.45
N HIS A 47 -11.86 -5.67 13.52
CA HIS A 47 -10.91 -5.50 14.62
C HIS A 47 -11.63 -5.33 15.96
N THR A 48 -12.62 -4.44 16.03
CA THR A 48 -13.48 -4.25 17.20
C THR A 48 -14.23 -5.54 17.55
N ALA A 49 -14.77 -6.27 16.57
CA ALA A 49 -15.46 -7.54 16.84
C ALA A 49 -14.53 -8.64 17.37
N LEU A 50 -13.25 -8.65 16.97
CA LEU A 50 -12.24 -9.56 17.53
C LEU A 50 -11.85 -9.16 18.96
N ARG A 51 -11.70 -7.86 19.23
CA ARG A 51 -11.43 -7.32 20.57
C ARG A 51 -12.57 -7.59 21.55
N ASP A 52 -13.82 -7.48 21.10
CA ASP A 52 -15.03 -7.89 21.83
C ASP A 52 -15.04 -9.38 22.23
N MET A 53 -14.22 -10.21 21.56
CA MET A 53 -14.05 -11.64 21.82
C MET A 53 -12.73 -11.96 22.55
N ASP A 54 -12.10 -10.96 23.17
CA ASP A 54 -10.82 -11.05 23.89
C ASP A 54 -9.63 -11.53 23.03
N VAL A 55 -9.68 -11.32 21.71
CA VAL A 55 -8.57 -11.62 20.80
C VAL A 55 -7.56 -10.47 20.80
N ASP A 56 -6.26 -10.80 20.83
CA ASP A 56 -5.18 -9.83 20.61
C ASP A 56 -5.14 -9.44 19.12
N ALA A 57 -5.83 -8.36 18.77
CA ALA A 57 -5.97 -7.91 17.39
C ALA A 57 -5.39 -6.50 17.20
N LYS A 58 -4.69 -6.30 16.08
CA LYS A 58 -4.19 -5.00 15.61
C LYS A 58 -4.86 -4.63 14.29
N LEU A 59 -5.20 -3.35 14.13
CA LEU A 59 -5.54 -2.74 12.85
C LEU A 59 -4.32 -1.96 12.35
N ILE A 60 -3.86 -2.27 11.14
CA ILE A 60 -2.78 -1.55 10.48
C ILE A 60 -3.27 -0.92 9.18
N TYR A 61 -2.69 0.23 8.85
CA TYR A 61 -2.90 0.91 7.59
C TYR A 61 -1.57 1.15 6.90
N ILE A 62 -1.44 0.64 5.69
CA ILE A 62 -0.23 0.76 4.86
C ILE A 62 -0.52 1.83 3.81
N ALA A 63 0.12 2.98 3.95
CA ALA A 63 0.13 4.01 2.92
C ALA A 63 1.19 3.65 1.88
N ASP A 64 0.76 3.36 0.64
CA ASP A 64 1.65 3.02 -0.48
C ASP A 64 2.30 4.29 -1.06
N THR A 65 3.00 5.02 -0.21
CA THR A 65 3.70 6.28 -0.49
C THR A 65 4.89 6.12 -1.45
N PHE A 66 5.33 4.87 -1.67
CA PHE A 66 6.44 4.53 -2.56
C PHE A 66 6.00 4.20 -4.00
N ASP A 67 4.69 4.19 -4.27
CA ASP A 67 4.19 3.95 -5.62
C ASP A 67 4.59 5.06 -6.59
N PRO A 68 4.65 4.78 -7.91
CA PRO A 68 4.86 5.80 -8.92
C PRO A 68 3.59 6.61 -9.21
N LEU A 69 3.76 7.89 -9.54
CA LEU A 69 2.72 8.65 -10.24
C LEU A 69 2.48 8.03 -11.62
N ARG A 70 1.37 7.30 -11.79
CA ARG A 70 1.10 6.50 -13.00
C ARG A 70 0.86 7.33 -14.26
N ARG A 71 0.29 8.51 -14.10
CA ARG A 71 -0.03 9.48 -15.15
C ARG A 71 -0.24 10.85 -14.54
N ARG A 72 -0.19 11.90 -15.36
CA ARG A 72 -0.69 13.22 -14.93
C ARG A 72 -2.21 13.18 -14.90
N TYR A 73 -2.79 13.41 -13.72
CA TYR A 73 -4.24 13.51 -13.57
C TYR A 73 -4.74 14.91 -13.98
N PRO A 74 -6.00 15.05 -14.43
CA PRO A 74 -6.53 16.34 -14.89
C PRO A 74 -6.51 17.47 -13.85
N PHE A 75 -6.54 17.14 -12.56
CA PHE A 75 -6.48 18.12 -11.47
C PHE A 75 -5.06 18.67 -11.23
N LEU A 76 -4.04 18.08 -11.85
CA LEU A 76 -2.66 18.51 -11.70
C LEU A 76 -2.26 19.49 -12.81
N PRO A 77 -1.41 20.48 -12.49
CA PRO A 77 -0.79 21.35 -13.49
C PRO A 77 -0.03 20.56 -14.58
N GLU A 78 0.14 21.14 -15.77
CA GLU A 78 0.73 20.44 -16.92
C GLU A 78 2.19 20.00 -16.69
N ASP A 79 2.96 20.74 -15.91
CA ASP A 79 4.36 20.44 -15.60
C ASP A 79 4.54 19.15 -14.77
N TYR A 80 3.47 18.65 -14.11
CA TYR A 80 3.46 17.34 -13.44
C TYR A 80 3.63 16.15 -14.40
N GLU A 81 3.50 16.35 -15.72
CA GLU A 81 3.84 15.33 -16.71
C GLU A 81 5.31 14.86 -16.56
N THR A 82 6.21 15.75 -16.15
CA THR A 82 7.63 15.42 -15.94
C THR A 82 7.85 14.51 -14.73
N HIS A 83 6.93 14.51 -13.78
CA HIS A 83 6.95 13.73 -12.56
C HIS A 83 6.34 12.32 -12.71
N VAL A 84 5.69 12.03 -13.83
CA VAL A 84 5.14 10.69 -14.13
C VAL A 84 6.24 9.63 -14.06
N GLY A 85 5.97 8.54 -13.33
CA GLY A 85 6.88 7.45 -13.06
C GLY A 85 7.80 7.66 -11.85
N LYS A 86 7.85 8.85 -11.24
CA LYS A 86 8.57 9.10 -9.99
C LYS A 86 7.73 8.67 -8.78
N ILE A 87 8.41 8.37 -7.68
CA ILE A 87 7.80 7.99 -6.41
C ILE A 87 7.01 9.16 -5.82
N LEU A 88 5.81 8.90 -5.28
CA LEU A 88 4.91 9.95 -4.78
C LEU A 88 5.54 10.83 -3.69
N THR A 89 6.37 10.30 -2.80
CA THR A 89 7.08 11.10 -1.78
C THR A 89 8.24 11.93 -2.33
N GLU A 90 8.71 11.64 -3.55
CA GLU A 90 9.78 12.38 -4.23
C GLU A 90 9.22 13.42 -5.23
N ILE A 91 7.90 13.63 -5.23
CA ILE A 91 7.20 14.62 -6.06
C ILE A 91 6.77 15.80 -5.16
N PRO A 92 6.97 17.05 -5.59
CA PRO A 92 6.50 18.21 -4.84
C PRO A 92 4.99 18.22 -4.62
N ASP A 93 4.55 18.76 -3.49
CA ASP A 93 3.13 19.05 -3.24
C ASP A 93 2.60 20.05 -4.30
N PRO A 94 1.49 19.73 -5.02
CA PRO A 94 0.87 20.63 -5.99
C PRO A 94 0.44 21.99 -5.42
N GLU A 95 0.18 22.09 -4.12
CA GLU A 95 -0.25 23.33 -3.45
C GLU A 95 0.83 23.93 -2.52
N GLY A 96 1.95 23.22 -2.32
CA GLY A 96 3.08 23.68 -1.50
C GLY A 96 2.79 23.82 0.00
N CYS A 97 1.76 23.14 0.53
CA CYS A 97 1.36 23.17 1.94
C CYS A 97 1.89 21.98 2.75
N HIS A 98 2.38 20.93 2.10
CA HIS A 98 2.96 19.71 2.66
C HIS A 98 4.35 19.43 2.07
N LEU A 99 5.03 18.42 2.63
CA LEU A 99 6.39 18.07 2.23
C LEU A 99 6.46 17.42 0.85
N SER A 100 5.43 16.66 0.45
CA SER A 100 5.39 15.93 -0.81
C SER A 100 3.96 15.77 -1.33
N TYR A 101 3.85 15.33 -2.59
CA TYR A 101 2.59 14.92 -3.21
C TYR A 101 1.88 13.84 -2.39
N ALA A 102 2.61 12.84 -1.89
CA ALA A 102 2.03 11.79 -1.05
C ALA A 102 1.42 12.37 0.23
N ASP A 103 2.13 13.30 0.89
CA ASP A 103 1.67 13.91 2.14
C ASP A 103 0.43 14.78 1.94
N HIS A 104 0.38 15.52 0.83
CA HIS A 104 -0.76 16.35 0.46
C HIS A 104 -2.07 15.53 0.42
N PHE A 105 -2.04 14.34 -0.16
CA PHE A 105 -3.23 13.50 -0.29
C PHE A 105 -3.47 12.55 0.89
N LEU A 106 -2.44 12.23 1.65
CA LEU A 106 -2.53 11.32 2.79
C LEU A 106 -2.97 12.04 4.08
N GLN A 107 -2.45 13.23 4.37
CA GLN A 107 -2.69 13.91 5.66
C GLN A 107 -4.19 14.15 5.95
N PRO A 108 -5.01 14.67 5.01
CA PRO A 108 -6.43 14.88 5.27
C PRO A 108 -7.19 13.58 5.59
N PHE A 109 -6.71 12.45 5.07
CA PHE A 109 -7.28 11.15 5.36
C PHE A 109 -6.91 10.69 6.77
N LEU A 110 -5.66 10.85 7.19
CA LEU A 110 -5.22 10.54 8.56
C LEU A 110 -5.99 11.38 9.60
N ASP A 111 -6.16 12.68 9.34
CA ASP A 111 -6.96 13.57 10.19
C ASP A 111 -8.42 13.09 10.30
N SER A 112 -8.96 12.53 9.22
CA SER A 112 -10.31 11.96 9.20
C SER A 112 -10.41 10.69 10.04
N LEU A 113 -9.37 9.85 10.08
CA LEU A 113 -9.34 8.66 10.93
C LEU A 113 -9.27 9.04 12.41
N GLU A 114 -8.49 10.08 12.75
CA GLU A 114 -8.44 10.64 14.10
C GLU A 114 -9.79 11.19 14.54
N LEU A 115 -10.48 11.95 13.67
CA LEU A 115 -11.82 12.49 13.94
C LEU A 115 -12.87 11.39 14.16
N LEU A 116 -12.71 10.24 13.50
CA LEU A 116 -13.57 9.08 13.65
C LEU A 116 -13.18 8.17 14.83
N GLU A 117 -12.13 8.54 15.56
CA GLU A 117 -11.59 7.78 16.71
C GLU A 117 -11.20 6.33 16.32
N ILE A 118 -10.72 6.12 15.09
CA ILE A 118 -10.28 4.81 14.60
C ILE A 118 -8.84 4.56 15.07
N GLU A 119 -8.65 3.61 15.97
CA GLU A 119 -7.34 3.19 16.46
C GLU A 119 -6.61 2.33 15.41
N VAL A 120 -5.71 2.96 14.64
CA VAL A 120 -4.94 2.28 13.58
C VAL A 120 -3.45 2.59 13.66
N GLU A 121 -2.62 1.57 13.43
CA GLU A 121 -1.17 1.70 13.32
C GLU A 121 -0.79 2.03 11.86
N ILE A 122 -0.23 3.22 11.64
CA ILE A 122 0.12 3.70 10.29
C ILE A 122 1.53 3.25 9.92
N TYR A 123 1.66 2.63 8.74
CA TYR A 123 2.92 2.28 8.11
C TYR A 123 3.03 2.99 6.76
N ARG A 124 4.19 3.58 6.47
CA ARG A 124 4.44 4.22 5.18
C ARG A 124 5.43 3.38 4.37
N ALA A 125 5.03 3.04 3.14
CA ALA A 125 5.86 2.22 2.26
C ALA A 125 7.24 2.84 2.05
N ASP A 126 7.32 4.16 1.85
CA ASP A 126 8.59 4.84 1.61
C ASP A 126 9.58 4.72 2.78
N GLU A 127 9.10 4.78 4.02
CA GLU A 127 9.91 4.58 5.22
C GLU A 127 10.35 3.12 5.36
N MET A 128 9.45 2.17 5.08
CA MET A 128 9.75 0.73 5.13
C MET A 128 10.80 0.32 4.08
N TYR A 129 10.70 0.84 2.86
CA TYR A 129 11.72 0.63 1.83
C TYR A 129 13.05 1.29 2.22
N LYS A 130 13.05 2.56 2.64
CA LYS A 130 14.28 3.32 2.98
C LYS A 130 15.00 2.77 4.21
N SER A 131 14.27 2.23 5.19
CA SER A 131 14.85 1.60 6.39
C SER A 131 15.45 0.22 6.12
N GLY A 132 15.18 -0.37 4.95
CA GLY A 132 15.62 -1.71 4.60
C GLY A 132 14.78 -2.83 5.20
N LEU A 133 13.60 -2.53 5.75
CA LEU A 133 12.68 -3.54 6.34
C LEU A 133 12.36 -4.68 5.36
N TYR A 134 12.30 -4.38 4.07
CA TYR A 134 11.97 -5.35 3.02
C TYR A 134 13.18 -6.01 2.34
N VAL A 135 14.42 -5.73 2.74
CA VAL A 135 15.62 -6.22 2.02
C VAL A 135 15.64 -7.74 1.89
N ASP A 136 15.35 -8.47 2.97
CA ASP A 136 15.43 -9.93 2.95
C ASP A 136 14.31 -10.57 2.12
N VAL A 137 13.09 -10.04 2.19
CA VAL A 137 11.96 -10.52 1.38
C VAL A 137 12.09 -10.14 -0.09
N ILE A 138 12.70 -9.00 -0.41
CA ILE A 138 13.04 -8.62 -1.79
C ILE A 138 14.04 -9.63 -2.37
N LYS A 139 15.09 -9.98 -1.61
CA LYS A 139 16.06 -11.01 -2.04
C LYS A 139 15.40 -12.37 -2.24
N GLU A 140 14.51 -12.76 -1.33
CA GLU A 140 13.74 -14.00 -1.50
C GLU A 140 12.88 -13.96 -2.78
N ALA A 141 12.21 -12.85 -3.07
CA ALA A 141 11.42 -12.69 -4.28
C ALA A 141 12.28 -12.86 -5.55
N PHE A 142 13.51 -12.33 -5.56
CA PHE A 142 14.47 -12.58 -6.65
C PHE A 142 14.86 -14.05 -6.78
N LEU A 143 15.14 -14.74 -5.66
CA LEU A 143 15.48 -16.16 -5.68
C LEU A 143 14.31 -17.05 -6.15
N ARG A 144 13.08 -16.59 -5.93
CA ARG A 144 11.83 -17.26 -6.33
C ARG A 144 11.19 -16.66 -7.57
N ARG A 145 11.93 -15.88 -8.36
CA ARG A 145 11.42 -15.18 -9.54
C ARG A 145 10.56 -16.06 -10.44
N ASP A 146 11.08 -17.22 -10.86
CA ASP A 146 10.39 -18.08 -11.81
C ASP A 146 9.10 -18.69 -11.21
N GLU A 147 9.11 -18.97 -9.90
CA GLU A 147 7.92 -19.42 -9.17
C GLU A 147 6.84 -18.32 -9.14
N ILE A 148 7.23 -17.08 -8.87
CA ILE A 148 6.30 -15.93 -8.89
C ILE A 148 5.77 -15.70 -10.31
N ALA A 149 6.64 -15.77 -11.32
CA ALA A 149 6.25 -15.62 -12.72
C ALA A 149 5.19 -16.68 -13.10
N GLN A 150 5.43 -17.95 -12.77
CA GLN A 150 4.49 -19.03 -13.04
C GLN A 150 3.13 -18.80 -12.37
N ILE A 151 3.11 -18.39 -11.09
CA ILE A 151 1.87 -18.07 -10.37
C ILE A 151 1.11 -16.94 -11.08
N LEU A 152 1.81 -15.89 -11.53
CA LEU A 152 1.20 -14.79 -12.26
C LEU A 152 0.63 -15.24 -13.61
N GLU A 153 1.33 -16.11 -14.34
CA GLU A 153 0.84 -16.69 -15.60
C GLU A 153 -0.40 -17.54 -15.38
N ASP A 154 -0.39 -18.42 -14.37
CA ASP A 154 -1.48 -19.33 -14.07
C ASP A 154 -2.76 -18.59 -13.67
N VAL A 155 -2.63 -17.51 -12.88
CA VAL A 155 -3.76 -16.74 -12.38
C VAL A 155 -4.27 -15.75 -13.43
N SER A 156 -3.39 -15.06 -14.15
CA SER A 156 -3.78 -14.00 -15.08
C SER A 156 -3.99 -14.47 -16.52
N GLY A 157 -3.43 -15.63 -16.89
CA GLY A 157 -3.35 -16.13 -18.27
C GLY A 157 -2.38 -15.36 -19.17
N ARG A 158 -1.68 -14.35 -18.65
CA ARG A 158 -0.69 -13.57 -19.39
C ARG A 158 0.69 -14.21 -19.23
N GLN A 159 1.32 -14.57 -20.35
CA GLN A 159 2.72 -14.98 -20.36
C GLN A 159 3.63 -13.85 -19.89
N MET A 160 4.48 -14.17 -18.92
CA MET A 160 5.56 -13.31 -18.45
C MET A 160 6.74 -13.44 -19.40
N SER A 161 7.44 -12.33 -19.62
CA SER A 161 8.61 -12.34 -20.49
C SER A 161 9.81 -12.99 -19.78
N GLU A 162 10.75 -13.55 -20.56
CA GLU A 162 11.96 -14.16 -20.03
C GLU A 162 12.87 -13.19 -19.27
N ASP A 163 12.68 -11.88 -19.43
CA ASP A 163 13.38 -10.78 -18.74
C ASP A 163 12.56 -10.13 -17.62
N TRP A 164 11.36 -10.64 -17.32
CA TRP A 164 10.51 -10.11 -16.25
C TRP A 164 11.20 -10.21 -14.89
N THR A 165 11.02 -9.23 -14.00
CA THR A 165 11.52 -9.31 -12.63
C THR A 165 10.47 -8.87 -11.62
N PRO A 166 10.48 -9.41 -10.38
CA PRO A 166 9.52 -9.04 -9.33
C PRO A 166 9.84 -7.69 -8.66
N PHE A 167 10.72 -6.88 -9.26
CA PHE A 167 11.25 -5.66 -8.65
C PHE A 167 11.44 -4.57 -9.70
N ASN A 168 11.06 -3.36 -9.33
CA ASN A 168 11.25 -2.18 -10.17
C ASN A 168 12.35 -1.30 -9.55
N PRO A 169 13.53 -1.16 -10.18
CA PRO A 169 14.59 -0.30 -9.67
C PRO A 169 14.30 1.18 -9.92
N ILE A 170 14.83 2.05 -9.08
CA ILE A 170 14.80 3.50 -9.28
C ILE A 170 15.92 3.87 -10.26
N CYS A 171 15.60 4.59 -11.32
CA CYS A 171 16.60 5.09 -12.25
C CYS A 171 17.35 6.29 -11.66
N ASP A 172 18.66 6.16 -11.46
CA ASP A 172 19.50 7.25 -10.92
C ASP A 172 19.51 8.51 -11.79
N ALA A 173 19.31 8.39 -13.10
CA ALA A 173 19.35 9.51 -14.03
C ALA A 173 18.07 10.37 -14.02
N CYS A 174 16.91 9.77 -13.77
CA CYS A 174 15.62 10.48 -13.88
C CYS A 174 14.68 10.32 -12.68
N GLY A 175 15.04 9.48 -11.70
CA GLY A 175 14.27 9.21 -10.49
C GLY A 175 12.98 8.41 -10.72
N ARG A 176 12.79 7.83 -11.91
CA ARG A 176 11.60 7.03 -12.23
C ARG A 176 11.81 5.57 -11.86
N ILE A 177 10.77 4.95 -11.32
CA ILE A 177 10.74 3.51 -10.99
C ILE A 177 10.06 2.67 -12.08
N THR A 178 9.44 3.30 -13.07
CA THR A 178 8.67 2.60 -14.13
C THR A 178 9.46 2.32 -15.41
N THR A 179 10.70 2.79 -15.52
CA THR A 179 11.47 2.78 -16.77
C THR A 179 12.75 1.98 -16.72
N ALA A 180 13.23 1.64 -15.52
CA ALA A 180 14.50 0.94 -15.38
C ALA A 180 14.29 -0.57 -15.54
N ILE A 181 15.28 -1.23 -16.15
CA ILE A 181 15.29 -2.67 -16.39
C ILE A 181 16.36 -3.27 -15.47
N VAL A 182 16.03 -4.37 -14.83
CA VAL A 182 16.99 -5.16 -14.05
C VAL A 182 17.78 -6.04 -15.02
N THR A 183 19.11 -5.95 -14.96
CA THR A 183 20.03 -6.80 -15.75
C THR A 183 20.84 -7.69 -14.83
N ASP A 184 21.29 -8.85 -15.34
CA ASP A 184 22.17 -9.78 -14.64
C ASP A 184 23.58 -9.22 -14.38
#